data_AF-A0A7J7KCJ2-F1
#
_entry.id   AF-A0A7J7KCJ2-F1
#
_cell.length_a   1.000
_cell.length_b   1.000
_cell.length_c   1.000
_cell.angle_alpha   90.00
_cell.angle_beta   90.00
_cell.angle_gamma   90.00
#
_symmetry.space_group_name_H-M   'P 1'
#
loop_
_entity.id
_entity.type
_entity.pdbx_description
1 polymer ?
#
loop_
_entity_poly.entity_id
_entity_poly.type
_entity_poly.pdbx_seq_one_letter_code
_entity_poly.pdbx_strand_id
1 'polypeptide(L)'
;MIGIVEITLSDQTNSTLLVLYAVNTTLLVAVHILALMISTCILPNIESATYTMSSIQDSPHVSMNSYIQMAWVLSTAIGILLFLIEIAILCWVKFCPEGIGHCDEPSPAIAGTIIIIPAGIVFIAFTLHFYRKLARHQFDRTNRNLEELENIHSNLQSNII
;
A
#
# COMPACT_ATOMS: atom_id res chain seq x y z
N MET A 1 13.42 -3.25 -10.06
CA MET A 1 14.27 -2.29 -10.80
C MET A 1 15.29 -2.96 -11.72
N ILE A 2 15.95 -4.07 -11.34
CA ILE A 2 16.93 -4.76 -12.22
C ILE A 2 16.24 -5.56 -13.36
N GLY A 3 15.04 -6.10 -13.12
CA GLY A 3 14.33 -6.92 -14.11
C GLY A 3 13.98 -6.23 -15.43
N ILE A 4 13.83 -4.88 -15.45
CA ILE A 4 13.52 -4.12 -16.66
C ILE A 4 14.69 -4.10 -17.66
N VAL A 5 15.92 -4.28 -17.17
CA VAL A 5 17.14 -4.18 -17.97
C VAL A 5 17.53 -5.55 -18.57
N GLU A 6 17.07 -6.65 -17.97
CA GLU A 6 17.37 -8.01 -18.42
C GLU A 6 16.30 -8.60 -19.36
N ILE A 7 15.15 -7.95 -19.51
CA ILE A 7 14.10 -8.39 -20.41
C ILE A 7 14.55 -8.10 -21.86
N THR A 8 15.05 -9.15 -22.51
CA THR A 8 15.28 -9.14 -23.96
C THR A 8 13.93 -9.40 -24.63
N LEU A 9 13.26 -8.33 -25.05
CA LEU A 9 11.98 -8.38 -25.73
C LEU A 9 12.13 -9.11 -27.07
N SER A 10 11.60 -10.32 -27.16
CA SER A 10 11.30 -10.95 -28.44
C SER A 10 10.04 -10.29 -29.00
N ASP A 11 10.00 -10.06 -30.32
CA ASP A 11 8.95 -9.30 -31.06
C ASP A 11 7.51 -9.81 -30.86
N GLN A 12 7.32 -10.96 -30.20
CA GLN A 12 6.02 -11.59 -29.93
C GLN A 12 5.52 -11.44 -28.48
N THR A 13 6.04 -10.47 -27.73
CA THR A 13 5.62 -10.29 -26.33
C THR A 13 4.30 -9.52 -26.24
N ASN A 14 3.34 -10.04 -25.47
CA ASN A 14 2.03 -9.39 -25.26
C ASN A 14 2.18 -7.99 -24.66
N SER A 15 1.82 -6.95 -25.43
CA SER A 15 1.90 -5.54 -25.01
C SER A 15 1.20 -5.28 -23.67
N THR A 16 0.09 -5.98 -23.39
CA THR A 16 -0.66 -5.85 -22.15
C THR A 16 0.12 -6.28 -20.91
N LEU A 17 0.91 -7.36 -20.97
CA LEU A 17 1.74 -7.79 -19.85
C LEU A 17 2.88 -6.80 -19.59
N LEU A 18 3.44 -6.22 -20.66
CA LEU A 18 4.52 -5.26 -20.56
C LEU A 18 4.06 -3.93 -19.94
N VAL A 19 2.87 -3.47 -20.32
CA VAL A 19 2.24 -2.29 -19.70
C VAL A 19 1.94 -2.57 -18.23
N LEU A 20 1.39 -3.74 -17.89
CA LEU A 20 1.09 -4.11 -16.51
C LEU A 20 2.37 -4.17 -15.66
N TYR A 21 3.45 -4.73 -16.22
CA TYR A 21 4.78 -4.73 -15.62
C TYR A 21 5.26 -3.31 -15.33
N ALA A 22 5.29 -2.43 -16.34
CA ALA A 22 5.78 -1.06 -16.19
C ALA A 22 4.98 -0.24 -15.15
N VAL A 23 3.65 -0.39 -15.15
CA VAL A 23 2.77 0.27 -14.17
C VAL A 23 3.03 -0.28 -12.77
N ASN A 24 3.13 -1.61 -12.61
CA ASN A 24 3.39 -2.24 -11.32
C ASN A 24 4.75 -1.84 -10.75
N THR A 25 5.81 -1.85 -11.56
CA THR A 25 7.14 -1.36 -11.14
C THR A 25 7.10 0.09 -10.68
N THR A 26 6.35 0.95 -11.39
CA THR A 26 6.24 2.38 -11.03
C THR A 26 5.51 2.56 -9.68
N LEU A 27 4.40 1.85 -9.48
CA LEU A 27 3.67 1.86 -8.22
C LEU A 27 4.51 1.32 -7.06
N LEU A 28 5.24 0.23 -7.30
CA LEU A 28 6.14 -0.37 -6.32
C LEU A 28 7.19 0.64 -5.84
N VAL A 29 7.85 1.34 -6.76
CA VAL A 29 8.84 2.38 -6.44
C VAL A 29 8.18 3.53 -5.67
N ALA A 30 7.03 4.02 -6.13
CA ALA A 30 6.32 5.11 -5.48
C ALA A 30 5.95 4.78 -4.01
N VAL A 31 5.43 3.57 -3.77
CA VAL A 31 5.07 3.12 -2.41
C VAL A 31 6.28 2.94 -1.52
N HIS A 32 7.42 2.48 -2.05
CA HIS A 32 8.66 2.41 -1.28
C HIS A 32 9.19 3.78 -0.88
N ILE A 33 9.16 4.76 -1.79
CA ILE A 33 9.56 6.13 -1.48
C ILE A 33 8.62 6.73 -0.43
N LEU A 34 7.31 6.45 -0.51
CA LEU A 34 6.34 6.86 0.51
C LEU A 34 6.69 6.28 1.89
N ALA A 35 7.03 4.99 1.98
CA ALA A 35 7.43 4.36 3.23
C ALA A 35 8.72 4.98 3.81
N LEU A 36 9.69 5.32 2.96
CA LEU A 36 10.92 6.01 3.36
C LEU A 36 10.64 7.42 3.87
N MET A 37 9.79 8.19 3.17
CA MET A 37 9.38 9.52 3.59
C MET A 37 8.71 9.47 4.97
N ILE A 38 7.78 8.53 5.17
CA ILE A 38 7.12 8.34 6.47
C ILE A 38 8.14 7.95 7.55
N SER A 39 9.12 7.10 7.25
CA SER A 39 10.18 6.71 8.19
C SER A 39 11.05 7.90 8.62
N THR A 40 11.42 8.76 7.67
CA THR A 40 12.14 10.01 7.94
C THR A 40 11.32 10.96 8.82
N CYS A 41 10.00 11.00 8.63
CA CYS A 41 9.10 11.80 9.45
C CYS A 41 8.85 11.23 10.87
N ILE A 42 9.00 9.92 11.08
CA ILE A 42 8.83 9.27 12.40
C ILE A 42 10.04 9.53 13.32
N LEU A 43 11.26 9.61 12.75
CA LEU A 43 12.52 9.71 13.49
C LEU A 43 12.60 10.90 14.49
N PRO A 44 12.25 12.15 14.14
CA PRO A 44 12.27 13.25 15.11
C PRO A 44 11.18 13.12 16.19
N ASN A 45 10.10 12.41 15.90
CA ASN A 45 8.98 12.23 16.81
C ASN A 45 9.25 11.18 17.91
N ILE A 46 10.05 10.15 17.62
CA ILE A 46 10.43 9.14 18.63
C ILE A 46 11.51 9.68 19.59
N GLU A 47 12.42 10.52 19.11
CA GLU A 47 13.45 11.14 19.94
C GLU A 47 12.80 12.10 20.94
N SER A 48 11.90 12.99 20.50
CA SER A 48 11.20 13.93 21.38
C SER A 48 10.30 13.23 22.42
N ALA A 49 9.65 12.11 22.06
CA ALA A 49 8.84 11.34 23.00
C ALA A 49 9.70 10.68 24.10
N THR A 50 10.92 10.25 23.79
CA THR A 50 11.83 9.62 24.77
C THR A 50 12.31 10.62 25.81
N TYR A 51 12.59 11.87 25.42
CA TYR A 51 12.93 12.94 26.37
C TYR A 51 11.73 13.41 27.23
N THR A 52 10.49 13.17 26.76
CA THR A 52 9.26 13.63 27.43
C THR A 52 8.66 12.55 28.36
N MET A 53 8.97 11.27 28.13
CA MET A 53 8.47 10.13 28.90
C MET A 53 9.00 10.05 30.34
N SER A 54 9.99 10.87 30.68
CA SER A 54 10.44 11.10 32.05
C SER A 54 9.58 12.12 32.81
N SER A 55 8.63 12.81 32.15
CA SER A 55 7.93 13.94 32.76
C SER A 55 6.40 13.78 32.84
N ILE A 56 5.64 13.48 31.78
CA ILE A 56 4.17 13.57 31.88
C ILE A 56 3.46 12.57 30.94
N GLN A 57 2.81 11.57 31.55
CA GLN A 57 1.78 10.73 30.92
C GLN A 57 0.53 11.58 30.62
N ASP A 58 -0.12 11.29 29.49
CA ASP A 58 -1.43 11.81 29.03
C ASP A 58 -1.46 13.17 28.31
N SER A 59 -0.75 13.27 27.18
CA SER A 59 -1.06 14.28 26.15
C SER A 59 -1.64 13.64 24.87
N PRO A 60 -2.57 14.33 24.16
CA PRO A 60 -3.29 13.85 22.97
C PRO A 60 -2.39 13.55 21.75
N HIS A 61 -1.07 13.59 21.91
CA HIS A 61 -0.06 13.35 20.88
C HIS A 61 0.09 11.86 20.50
N VAL A 62 -0.30 10.92 21.37
CA VAL A 62 -0.18 9.47 21.11
C VAL A 62 -1.04 9.00 19.92
N SER A 63 -2.25 9.54 19.76
CA SER A 63 -3.14 9.17 18.66
C SER A 63 -2.59 9.60 17.29
N MET A 64 -1.88 10.73 17.22
CA MET A 64 -1.28 11.21 15.97
C MET A 64 -0.12 10.32 15.50
N ASN A 65 0.73 9.85 16.43
CA ASN A 65 1.84 8.95 16.07
C ASN A 65 1.35 7.56 15.65
N SER A 66 0.28 7.05 16.27
CA SER A 66 -0.32 5.77 15.88
C SER A 66 -0.82 5.79 14.43
N TYR A 67 -1.34 6.92 13.95
CA TYR A 67 -1.73 7.09 12.55
C TYR A 67 -0.53 6.97 11.59
N ILE A 68 0.56 7.66 11.90
CA ILE A 68 1.78 7.64 11.08
C ILE A 68 2.38 6.23 11.05
N GLN A 69 2.37 5.54 12.20
CA GLN A 69 2.82 4.14 12.28
C GLN A 69 1.93 3.20 11.46
N MET A 70 0.60 3.37 11.47
CA MET A 70 -0.31 2.57 10.64
C MET A 70 -0.11 2.85 9.15
N ALA A 71 0.12 4.11 8.76
CA ALA A 71 0.42 4.50 7.37
C ALA A 71 1.76 3.93 6.89
N TRP A 72 2.76 3.88 7.77
CA TRP A 72 4.05 3.23 7.51
C TRP A 72 3.87 1.72 7.26
N VAL A 73 3.25 1.00 8.21
CA VAL A 73 3.01 -0.44 8.08
C VAL A 73 2.21 -0.75 6.81
N LEU A 74 1.17 0.05 6.50
CA LEU A 74 0.36 -0.12 5.31
C LEU A 74 1.18 0.08 4.02
N SER A 75 2.03 1.11 3.95
CA SER A 75 2.88 1.37 2.79
C SER A 75 3.87 0.21 2.57
N THR A 76 4.46 -0.32 3.64
CA THR A 76 5.32 -1.51 3.55
C THR A 76 4.54 -2.75 3.10
N ALA A 77 3.34 -2.98 3.63
CA ALA A 77 2.50 -4.11 3.24
C ALA A 77 2.08 -4.07 1.77
N ILE A 78 1.65 -2.89 1.28
CA ILE A 78 1.31 -2.69 -0.14
C ILE A 78 2.55 -2.87 -1.01
N GLY A 79 3.72 -2.38 -0.59
CA GLY A 79 4.99 -2.58 -1.31
C GLY A 79 5.34 -4.06 -1.45
N ILE A 80 5.20 -4.86 -0.38
CA ILE A 80 5.45 -6.31 -0.43
C ILE A 80 4.46 -7.01 -1.37
N LEU A 81 3.19 -6.61 -1.38
CA LEU A 81 2.17 -7.15 -2.28
C LEU A 81 2.51 -6.84 -3.75
N LEU A 82 2.85 -5.59 -4.06
CA LEU A 82 3.25 -5.18 -5.42
C LEU A 82 4.54 -5.88 -5.86
N PHE A 83 5.47 -6.15 -4.93
CA PHE A 83 6.67 -6.92 -5.21
C PHE A 83 6.34 -8.38 -5.55
N LEU A 84 5.39 -9.00 -4.85
CA LEU A 84 4.96 -10.35 -5.15
C LEU A 84 4.27 -10.44 -6.52
N ILE A 85 3.45 -9.44 -6.86
CA ILE A 85 2.86 -9.30 -8.19
C ILE A 85 3.94 -9.12 -9.27
N GLU A 86 4.96 -8.30 -9.00
CA GLU A 86 6.09 -8.09 -9.93
C GLU A 86 6.76 -9.42 -10.30
N ILE A 87 7.05 -10.26 -9.30
CA ILE A 87 7.66 -11.57 -9.52
C ILE A 87 6.73 -12.49 -10.32
N ALA A 88 5.42 -12.47 -10.06
CA ALA A 88 4.45 -13.24 -10.83
C ALA A 88 4.41 -12.81 -12.31
N ILE A 89 4.40 -11.50 -12.58
CA ILE A 89 4.42 -10.95 -13.93
C ILE A 89 5.72 -11.35 -14.64
N LEU A 90 6.86 -11.26 -13.97
CA LEU A 90 8.15 -11.69 -14.54
C LEU A 90 8.18 -13.18 -14.87
N CYS A 91 7.63 -14.03 -14.01
CA CYS A 91 7.46 -15.46 -14.31
C CYS A 91 6.59 -15.66 -15.56
N TRP A 92 5.51 -14.90 -15.71
CA TRP A 92 4.65 -14.97 -16.89
C TRP A 92 5.36 -14.51 -18.17
N VAL A 93 6.04 -13.36 -18.12
CA VAL A 93 6.78 -12.82 -19.27
C VAL A 93 7.91 -13.75 -19.71
N LYS A 94 8.62 -14.38 -18.76
CA LYS A 94 9.77 -15.24 -19.05
C LYS A 94 9.38 -16.64 -19.54
N PHE A 95 8.30 -17.22 -19.01
CA PHE A 95 7.93 -18.61 -19.26
C PHE A 95 6.68 -18.79 -20.14
N CYS A 96 5.97 -17.70 -20.51
CA CYS A 96 4.80 -17.73 -21.40
C CYS A 96 4.95 -16.75 -22.59
N PRO A 97 5.93 -16.96 -23.49
CA PRO A 97 6.11 -16.13 -24.68
C PRO A 97 5.04 -16.38 -25.76
N GLU A 98 4.38 -17.54 -25.76
CA GLU A 98 3.30 -17.86 -26.69
C GLU A 98 1.95 -17.62 -26.00
N GLY A 99 1.00 -17.01 -26.72
CA GLY A 99 -0.19 -16.37 -26.19
C GLY A 99 -1.04 -17.18 -25.19
N ILE A 100 -1.93 -16.45 -24.50
CA ILE A 100 -2.85 -16.84 -23.41
C ILE A 100 -3.72 -18.11 -23.65
N GLY A 101 -3.58 -18.82 -24.76
CA GLY A 101 -4.49 -19.88 -25.21
C GLY A 101 -3.96 -21.32 -25.29
N HIS A 102 -2.70 -21.63 -24.98
CA HIS A 102 -2.19 -23.02 -25.01
C HIS A 102 -1.08 -23.26 -23.97
N CYS A 103 -1.48 -23.44 -22.72
CA CYS A 103 -0.60 -23.95 -21.66
C CYS A 103 -1.00 -25.38 -21.31
N ASP A 104 -0.91 -26.30 -22.26
CA ASP A 104 -1.24 -27.73 -22.06
C ASP A 104 -0.11 -28.54 -21.39
N GLU A 105 1.07 -27.92 -21.21
CA GLU A 105 2.19 -28.49 -20.44
C GLU A 105 2.29 -27.79 -19.07
N PRO A 106 2.78 -28.46 -18.00
CA PRO A 106 3.03 -27.83 -16.71
C PRO A 106 4.20 -26.84 -16.84
N SER A 107 3.90 -25.66 -17.37
CA SER A 107 4.88 -24.61 -17.55
C SER A 107 5.37 -24.13 -16.16
N PRO A 108 6.66 -23.79 -16.01
CA PRO A 108 7.23 -23.30 -14.75
C PRO A 108 6.46 -22.09 -14.18
N ALA A 109 5.78 -21.32 -15.04
CA ALA A 109 4.90 -20.22 -14.66
C ALA A 109 3.73 -20.66 -13.78
N ILE A 110 3.06 -21.77 -14.11
CA ILE A 110 1.90 -22.28 -13.37
C ILE A 110 2.34 -22.75 -11.98
N ALA A 111 3.47 -23.43 -11.88
CA ALA A 111 4.04 -23.83 -10.59
C ALA A 111 4.41 -22.62 -9.72
N GLY A 112 4.99 -21.57 -10.33
CA GLY A 112 5.30 -20.32 -9.65
C GLY A 112 4.07 -19.59 -9.12
N THR A 113 2.97 -19.55 -9.89
CA THR A 113 1.72 -18.91 -9.44
C THR A 113 1.09 -19.66 -8.29
N ILE A 114 1.10 -21.00 -8.30
CA ILE A 114 0.54 -21.81 -7.20
C ILE A 114 1.18 -21.47 -5.85
N ILE A 115 2.47 -21.15 -5.82
CA ILE A 115 3.18 -20.76 -4.59
C ILE A 115 2.91 -19.29 -4.23
N ILE A 116 2.81 -18.41 -5.24
CA ILE A 116 2.59 -16.98 -5.04
C ILE A 116 1.15 -16.67 -4.57
N ILE A 117 0.15 -17.41 -5.04
CA ILE A 117 -1.27 -17.21 -4.72
C ILE A 117 -1.55 -17.24 -3.19
N PRO A 118 -1.15 -18.28 -2.42
CA PRO A 118 -1.43 -18.33 -0.99
C PRO A 118 -0.70 -17.22 -0.22
N ALA A 119 0.54 -16.90 -0.61
CA ALA A 119 1.25 -15.75 -0.04
C ALA A 119 0.49 -14.45 -0.33
N GLY A 120 0.01 -14.27 -1.56
CA GLY A 120 -0.80 -13.12 -1.98
C GLY A 120 -2.08 -12.99 -1.17
N ILE A 121 -2.81 -14.08 -0.92
CA ILE A 121 -4.04 -14.07 -0.10
C ILE A 121 -3.75 -13.58 1.33
N VAL A 122 -2.68 -14.06 1.95
CA VAL A 122 -2.27 -13.62 3.29
C VAL A 122 -1.96 -12.13 3.29
N PHE A 123 -1.19 -11.64 2.32
CA PHE A 123 -0.87 -10.21 2.20
C PHE A 123 -2.09 -9.35 1.89
N ILE A 124 -3.02 -9.81 1.04
CA ILE A 124 -4.28 -9.11 0.76
C ILE A 124 -5.12 -9.02 2.04
N ALA A 125 -5.22 -10.09 2.83
CA ALA A 125 -5.95 -10.08 4.09
C ALA A 125 -5.34 -9.07 5.09
N PHE A 126 -4.00 -9.03 5.20
CA PHE A 126 -3.31 -8.04 6.01
C PHE A 126 -3.57 -6.62 5.50
N THR A 127 -3.37 -6.36 4.21
CA THR A 127 -3.62 -5.05 3.60
C THR A 127 -5.06 -4.60 3.80
N LEU A 128 -6.06 -5.47 3.62
CA LEU A 128 -7.47 -5.15 3.87
C LEU A 128 -7.76 -4.91 5.35
N HIS A 129 -7.15 -5.67 6.26
CA HIS A 129 -7.29 -5.46 7.68
C HIS A 129 -6.77 -4.06 8.09
N PHE A 130 -5.57 -3.70 7.63
CA PHE A 130 -4.98 -2.39 7.89
C PHE A 130 -5.70 -1.25 7.16
N TYR A 131 -6.10 -1.46 5.91
CA TYR A 131 -6.88 -0.49 5.15
C TYR A 131 -8.22 -0.20 5.82
N ARG A 132 -8.95 -1.23 6.28
CA ARG A 132 -10.19 -1.04 7.05
C ARG A 132 -9.97 -0.31 8.37
N LYS A 133 -8.82 -0.52 9.02
CA LYS A 133 -8.46 0.19 10.25
C LYS A 133 -8.19 1.68 9.96
N LEU A 134 -7.54 1.98 8.83
CA LEU A 134 -7.32 3.35 8.36
C LEU A 134 -8.63 4.03 7.91
N ALA A 135 -9.46 3.30 7.16
CA ALA A 135 -10.72 3.79 6.60
C ALA A 135 -11.77 4.06 7.66
N ARG A 136 -11.93 3.18 8.68
CA ARG A 136 -12.84 3.43 9.80
C ARG A 136 -12.48 4.73 10.52
N HIS A 137 -11.20 4.99 10.72
CA HIS A 137 -10.75 6.23 11.35
C HIS A 137 -10.93 7.48 10.49
N GLN A 138 -10.68 7.40 9.18
CA GLN A 138 -10.97 8.52 8.27
C GLN A 138 -12.48 8.78 8.19
N PHE A 139 -13.30 7.73 8.19
CA PHE A 139 -14.75 7.84 8.17
C PHE A 139 -15.30 8.49 9.45
N ASP A 140 -14.80 8.09 10.62
CA ASP A 140 -15.19 8.68 11.91
C ASP A 140 -14.82 10.18 11.98
N ARG A 141 -13.67 10.57 11.43
CA ARG A 141 -13.26 11.99 11.35
C ARG A 141 -14.11 12.79 10.37
N THR A 142 -14.40 12.24 9.19
CA THR A 142 -15.26 12.92 8.20
C THR A 142 -16.67 13.12 8.75
N ASN A 143 -17.21 12.12 9.46
CA ASN A 143 -18.55 12.24 10.03
C ASN A 143 -18.60 13.27 11.16
N ARG A 144 -17.57 13.32 12.02
CA ARG A 144 -17.44 14.37 13.06
C ARG A 144 -17.30 15.78 12.47
N ASN A 145 -16.52 15.93 11.39
CA ASN A 145 -16.39 17.21 10.72
C ASN A 145 -17.73 17.68 10.12
N LEU A 146 -18.56 16.75 9.59
CA LEU A 146 -19.90 17.09 9.10
C LEU A 146 -20.82 17.54 10.23
N GLU A 147 -20.78 16.84 11.37
CA GLU A 147 -21.56 17.19 12.56
C GLU A 147 -21.15 18.54 13.15
N GLU A 148 -19.85 18.86 13.17
CA GLU A 148 -19.33 20.17 13.57
C GLU A 148 -19.77 21.29 12.61
N LEU A 149 -19.76 21.05 11.28
CA LEU A 149 -20.28 22.01 10.30
C LEU A 149 -21.78 22.25 10.47
N GLU A 150 -22.55 21.20 10.74
CA GLU A 150 -23.99 21.29 10.99
C GLU A 150 -24.30 22.09 12.26
N ASN A 151 -23.49 21.89 13.31
CA ASN A 151 -23.63 22.61 14.57
C ASN A 151 -23.20 24.08 14.48
N ILE A 152 -22.23 24.42 13.64
CA ILE A 152 -21.88 25.82 13.35
C ILE A 152 -23.00 26.48 12.53
N HIS A 153 -23.56 25.78 11.55
CA HIS A 153 -24.68 26.29 10.75
C HIS A 153 -25.92 26.56 11.62
N SER A 154 -26.27 25.64 12.53
CA SER A 154 -27.40 25.80 13.44
C SER A 154 -27.21 26.97 14.41
N ASN A 155 -26.02 27.13 14.99
CA ASN A 155 -25.69 28.23 15.89
C ASN A 155 -25.69 29.61 15.20
N LEU A 156 -25.34 29.67 13.92
CA LEU A 156 -25.44 30.90 13.14
C LEU A 156 -26.90 31.24 12.79
N GLN A 157 -27.71 30.25 12.42
CA GLN A 157 -29.15 30.46 12.23
C GLN A 157 -29.84 30.92 13.51
N SER A 158 -29.50 30.35 14.67
CA SER A 158 -30.11 30.73 15.94
C SER A 158 -29.66 32.09 16.48
N ASN A 159 -28.50 32.61 16.06
CA ASN A 159 -28.03 33.95 16.44
C ASN A 159 -28.52 35.07 15.50
N ILE A 160 -29.14 34.72 14.36
CA ILE A 160 -29.69 35.68 13.39
C ILE A 160 -31.19 35.94 13.63
N ILE A 161 -31.86 35.12 14.45
CA ILE A 161 -33.24 35.29 14.93
C ILE A 161 -33.20 35.93 16.32
#